data_AF-A0A4Q5SBD8-F1
#
_entry.id   AF-A0A4Q5SBD8-F1
#
_cell.length_a   1.000
_cell.length_b   1.000
_cell.length_c   1.000
_cell.angle_alpha   90.00
_cell.angle_beta   90.00
_cell.angle_gamma   90.00
#
_symmetry.space_group_name_H-M   'P 1'
#
loop_
_entity.id
_entity.type
_entity.pdbx_description
1 polymer ?
#
loop_
_entity_poly.entity_id
_entity_poly.type
_entity_poly.pdbx_seq_one_letter_code
_entity_poly.pdbx_strand_id
1 'polypeptide(L)'
;MSFDVNRLYRLLPAFYRIRDAKLGAKVLTEDDKASIAQLTAELDSIINQDSLEADGIRDLLDEKQRGPLKALLSIIANQIAVLEDNFEQLYDDQFIETCAEWVVPYIGDLVAARGLYVYPDADFSQRSQVANTLSYRRRKGTAAVLEQLARDVTGWNASVVEYFQLLATTQYLNHLRPTNLAVANIRAWDTHLTVNKPFDKTAHTVDVRNIAGKSGKYNIPNIGVWLWRINGYSHSKSPAYQVDSTRYRFNRLGLDAPLYNNPQTDAFITHLATESNVAMPIGRNRLTDLETFYGRNKSLLIYKNNTPVLPADIKVCNLSDLLDPGGNVIGWANMPVNKITVDPVLGRLAFPVADAPTEVAVDYFSGFSTVMGGGEYSRGKTFDAELDNIIKVPLEQPTIQAALNAITATGGVVEIHSNGYFFETPLVKIASEKKIELRAADGFNPLLVLSGDISVEGGDDAIFSVNGLAFSGGALKVPLKTAEAQPNKLHSLVIEHCTIAPGPVPQIGARASKAAVPALIIA
;
A
#
# COMPACT_ATOMS: atom_id res chain seq x y z
N MET A 1 -4.49 -19.19 29.90
CA MET A 1 -4.11 -20.63 29.93
C MET A 1 -5.28 -21.35 29.30
N SER A 2 -5.30 -21.51 27.96
CA SER A 2 -6.53 -21.87 27.24
C SER A 2 -7.11 -23.22 27.66
N PHE A 3 -8.43 -23.27 27.82
CA PHE A 3 -9.22 -24.46 28.12
C PHE A 3 -9.74 -25.15 26.84
N ASP A 4 -8.84 -25.79 26.10
CA ASP A 4 -9.19 -26.66 24.96
C ASP A 4 -10.04 -27.87 25.40
N VAL A 5 -10.98 -28.29 24.54
CA VAL A 5 -11.74 -29.55 24.58
C VAL A 5 -10.90 -30.72 25.07
N ASN A 6 -9.70 -30.94 24.52
CA ASN A 6 -8.85 -32.07 24.89
C ASN A 6 -8.37 -31.97 26.32
N ARG A 7 -8.09 -30.76 26.81
CA ARG A 7 -7.71 -30.50 28.19
C ARG A 7 -8.87 -30.75 29.13
N LEU A 8 -10.06 -30.26 28.82
CA LEU A 8 -11.28 -30.51 29.59
C LEU A 8 -11.61 -32.01 29.64
N TYR A 9 -11.48 -32.70 28.51
CA TYR A 9 -11.72 -34.14 28.42
C TYR A 9 -10.71 -34.94 29.23
N ARG A 10 -9.43 -34.55 29.26
CA ARG A 10 -8.37 -35.19 30.07
C ARG A 10 -8.60 -35.05 31.58
N LEU A 11 -9.25 -33.97 32.02
CA LEU A 11 -9.62 -33.76 33.43
C LEU A 11 -10.71 -34.73 33.91
N LEU A 12 -11.46 -35.37 32.99
CA LEU A 12 -12.43 -36.39 33.35
C LEU A 12 -11.76 -37.70 33.79
N PRO A 13 -12.33 -38.41 34.78
CA PRO A 13 -11.89 -39.76 35.14
C PRO A 13 -11.86 -40.69 33.92
N ALA A 14 -10.82 -41.53 33.83
CA ALA A 14 -10.58 -42.40 32.68
C ALA A 14 -11.78 -43.31 32.33
N PHE A 15 -12.56 -43.72 33.32
CA PHE A 15 -13.77 -44.52 33.13
C PHE A 15 -14.79 -43.85 32.18
N TYR A 16 -15.04 -42.55 32.33
CA TYR A 16 -15.98 -41.82 31.48
C TYR A 16 -15.44 -41.68 30.05
N ARG A 17 -14.14 -41.44 29.89
CA ARG A 17 -13.50 -41.33 28.58
C ARG A 17 -13.55 -42.64 27.78
N ILE A 18 -13.31 -43.77 28.45
CA ILE A 18 -13.39 -45.10 27.83
C ILE A 18 -14.83 -45.42 27.41
N ARG A 19 -15.81 -45.07 28.24
CA ARG A 19 -17.22 -45.30 27.92
C ARG A 19 -17.69 -44.42 26.76
N ASP A 20 -17.22 -43.18 26.71
CA ASP A 20 -17.53 -42.25 25.63
C ASP A 20 -16.95 -42.70 24.28
N ALA A 21 -15.68 -43.10 24.25
CA ALA A 21 -15.05 -43.66 23.05
C ALA A 21 -15.79 -44.91 22.52
N LYS A 22 -16.26 -45.78 23.43
CA LYS A 22 -17.08 -46.96 23.06
C LYS A 22 -18.45 -46.58 22.50
N LEU A 23 -19.02 -45.44 22.90
CA LEU A 23 -20.28 -44.94 22.37
C LEU A 23 -20.07 -44.25 21.02
N GLY A 24 -19.03 -43.44 20.86
CA GLY A 24 -18.65 -42.84 19.57
C GLY A 24 -18.43 -43.90 18.49
N ALA A 25 -17.71 -44.98 18.81
CA ALA A 25 -17.48 -46.09 17.90
C ALA A 25 -18.78 -46.81 17.43
N LYS A 26 -19.88 -46.71 18.19
CA LYS A 26 -21.18 -47.29 17.82
C LYS A 26 -22.04 -46.39 16.93
N VAL A 27 -21.71 -45.10 16.85
CA VAL A 27 -22.49 -44.07 16.13
C VAL A 27 -21.88 -43.76 14.76
N LEU A 28 -20.65 -44.21 14.48
CA LEU A 28 -19.96 -44.06 13.20
C LEU A 28 -20.74 -44.70 12.03
N THR A 29 -20.99 -43.91 11.00
CA THR A 29 -21.53 -44.39 9.72
C THR A 29 -20.43 -45.07 8.88
N GLU A 30 -20.80 -45.80 7.83
CA GLU A 30 -19.81 -46.38 6.89
C GLU A 30 -19.01 -45.30 6.15
N ASP A 31 -19.64 -44.15 5.86
CA ASP A 31 -18.97 -43.00 5.26
C ASP A 31 -17.93 -42.39 6.22
N ASP A 32 -18.27 -42.26 7.52
CA ASP A 32 -17.30 -41.75 8.51
C ASP A 32 -16.09 -42.67 8.66
N LYS A 33 -16.28 -44.00 8.57
CA LYS A 33 -15.17 -44.96 8.61
C LYS A 33 -14.26 -44.83 7.39
N ALA A 34 -14.83 -44.61 6.20
CA ALA A 34 -14.06 -44.37 4.98
C ALA A 34 -13.28 -43.05 5.06
N SER A 35 -13.89 -41.97 5.54
CA SER A 35 -13.21 -40.69 5.76
C SER A 35 -12.10 -40.78 6.81
N ILE A 36 -12.33 -41.49 7.92
CA ILE A 36 -11.30 -41.73 8.93
C ILE A 36 -10.10 -42.46 8.32
N ALA A 37 -10.34 -43.53 7.56
CA ALA A 37 -9.28 -44.30 6.92
C ALA A 37 -8.44 -43.44 5.96
N GLN A 38 -9.10 -42.57 5.18
CA GLN A 38 -8.46 -41.64 4.27
C GLN A 38 -7.60 -40.60 5.01
N LEU A 39 -8.16 -39.96 6.05
CA LEU A 39 -7.43 -38.99 6.88
C LEU A 39 -6.26 -39.63 7.63
N THR A 40 -6.37 -40.88 8.11
CA THR A 40 -5.21 -41.58 8.70
C THR A 40 -4.11 -41.85 7.67
N ALA A 41 -4.47 -42.24 6.44
CA ALA A 41 -3.48 -42.47 5.39
C ALA A 41 -2.77 -41.16 4.97
N GLU A 42 -3.51 -40.05 4.97
CA GLU A 42 -2.97 -38.72 4.69
C GLU A 42 -2.02 -38.26 5.81
N LEU A 43 -2.41 -38.44 7.08
CA LEU A 43 -1.54 -38.14 8.23
C LEU A 43 -0.24 -38.96 8.22
N ASP A 44 -0.32 -40.25 7.89
CA ASP A 44 0.85 -41.14 7.81
C ASP A 44 1.79 -40.78 6.65
N SER A 45 1.30 -40.08 5.63
CA SER A 45 2.11 -39.60 4.51
C SER A 45 2.93 -38.35 4.84
N ILE A 46 2.60 -37.63 5.93
CA ILE A 46 3.28 -36.40 6.35
C ILE A 46 4.56 -36.75 7.12
N ILE A 47 5.71 -36.30 6.57
CA ILE A 47 7.04 -36.54 7.14
C ILE A 47 7.25 -35.77 8.46
N ASN A 48 6.80 -34.51 8.53
CA ASN A 48 6.89 -33.71 9.75
C ASN A 48 5.57 -33.79 10.52
N GLN A 49 5.52 -34.66 11.52
CA GLN A 49 4.35 -34.86 12.37
C GLN A 49 4.06 -33.67 13.30
N ASP A 50 4.95 -32.68 13.43
CA ASP A 50 4.72 -31.46 14.21
C ASP A 50 4.33 -30.26 13.32
N SER A 51 3.95 -30.50 12.06
CA SER A 51 3.48 -29.44 11.16
C SER A 51 2.03 -29.03 11.47
N LEU A 52 1.68 -27.78 11.14
CA LEU A 52 0.29 -27.28 11.17
C LEU A 52 -0.68 -28.16 10.36
N GLU A 53 -0.20 -28.72 9.24
CA GLU A 53 -0.98 -29.64 8.41
C GLU A 53 -1.28 -30.96 9.14
N ALA A 54 -0.29 -31.54 9.83
CA ALA A 54 -0.48 -32.75 10.62
C ALA A 54 -1.43 -32.54 11.81
N ASP A 55 -1.33 -31.39 12.47
CA ASP A 55 -2.24 -31.04 13.56
C ASP A 55 -3.69 -30.84 13.08
N GLY A 56 -3.89 -30.16 11.94
CA GLY A 56 -5.22 -30.00 11.34
C GLY A 56 -5.89 -31.35 11.01
N ILE A 57 -5.15 -32.32 10.49
CA ILE A 57 -5.69 -33.67 10.20
C ILE A 57 -6.02 -34.43 11.49
N ARG A 58 -5.24 -34.27 12.56
CA ARG A 58 -5.55 -34.88 13.87
C ARG A 58 -6.84 -34.34 14.47
N ASP A 59 -7.08 -33.04 14.35
CA ASP A 59 -8.31 -32.42 14.83
C ASP A 59 -9.53 -32.94 14.06
N LEU A 60 -9.43 -33.10 12.73
CA LEU A 60 -10.48 -33.71 11.90
C LEU A 60 -10.76 -35.17 12.26
N LEU A 61 -9.71 -35.95 12.52
CA LEU A 61 -9.84 -37.34 12.99
C LEU A 61 -10.54 -37.41 14.35
N ASP A 62 -10.15 -36.53 15.28
CA ASP A 62 -10.75 -36.45 16.61
C ASP A 62 -12.22 -35.99 16.53
N GLU A 63 -12.55 -35.08 15.62
CA GLU A 63 -13.92 -34.63 15.38
C GLU A 63 -14.83 -35.76 14.88
N LYS A 64 -14.32 -36.63 14.01
CA LYS A 64 -15.06 -37.78 13.47
C LYS A 64 -15.17 -38.93 14.47
N GLN A 65 -14.20 -39.11 15.36
CA GLN A 65 -14.15 -40.21 16.33
C GLN A 65 -14.74 -39.86 17.71
N ARG A 66 -15.04 -38.59 17.98
CA ARG A 66 -15.52 -38.14 19.30
C ARG A 66 -16.82 -38.83 19.72
N GLY A 67 -16.89 -39.23 20.99
CA GLY A 67 -18.11 -39.71 21.60
C GLY A 67 -19.07 -38.57 21.99
N PRO A 68 -20.33 -38.89 22.34
CA PRO A 68 -21.35 -37.88 22.67
C PRO A 68 -20.97 -36.96 23.84
N LEU A 69 -20.20 -37.45 24.82
CA LEU A 69 -19.71 -36.63 25.94
C LEU A 69 -18.61 -35.67 25.48
N LYS A 70 -17.65 -36.13 24.68
CA LYS A 70 -16.63 -35.25 24.11
C LYS A 70 -17.23 -34.21 23.16
N ALA A 71 -18.29 -34.56 22.42
CA ALA A 71 -19.05 -33.61 21.60
C ALA A 71 -19.81 -32.56 22.43
N LEU A 72 -20.39 -32.95 23.57
CA LEU A 72 -20.98 -31.98 24.50
C LEU A 72 -19.90 -31.06 25.10
N LEU A 73 -18.77 -31.63 25.53
CA LEU A 73 -17.64 -30.87 26.04
C LEU A 73 -17.05 -29.94 24.99
N SER A 74 -17.07 -30.28 23.70
CA SER A 74 -16.59 -29.36 22.66
C SER A 74 -17.46 -28.11 22.54
N ILE A 75 -18.79 -28.26 22.67
CA ILE A 75 -19.69 -27.10 22.70
C ILE A 75 -19.39 -26.22 23.92
N ILE A 76 -19.17 -26.83 25.09
CA ILE A 76 -18.84 -26.10 26.33
C ILE A 76 -17.48 -25.40 26.19
N ALA A 77 -16.47 -26.09 25.66
CA ALA A 77 -15.15 -25.53 25.42
C ALA A 77 -15.20 -24.32 24.48
N ASN A 78 -16.00 -24.38 23.41
CA ASN A 78 -16.17 -23.25 22.51
C ASN A 78 -16.74 -22.03 23.24
N GLN A 79 -17.69 -22.22 24.15
CA GLN A 79 -18.22 -21.11 24.96
C GLN A 79 -17.20 -20.59 25.99
N ILE A 80 -16.39 -21.49 26.57
CA ILE A 80 -15.30 -21.09 27.46
C ILE A 80 -14.26 -20.28 26.68
N ALA A 81 -13.89 -20.70 25.47
CA ALA A 81 -12.96 -19.97 24.61
C ALA A 81 -13.47 -18.55 24.32
N VAL A 82 -14.76 -18.40 23.96
CA VAL A 82 -15.37 -17.07 23.78
C VAL A 82 -15.28 -16.20 25.04
N LEU A 83 -15.44 -16.80 26.23
CA LEU A 83 -15.28 -16.08 27.49
C LEU A 83 -13.81 -15.74 27.78
N GLU A 84 -12.88 -16.66 27.51
CA GLU A 84 -11.44 -16.41 27.63
C GLU A 84 -11.02 -15.24 26.74
N ASP A 85 -11.41 -15.24 25.46
CA ASP A 85 -11.16 -14.16 24.51
C ASP A 85 -11.74 -12.83 25.01
N ASN A 86 -12.96 -12.85 25.59
CA ASN A 86 -13.57 -11.66 26.16
C ASN A 86 -12.78 -11.13 27.37
N PHE A 87 -12.29 -12.02 28.25
CA PHE A 87 -11.45 -11.62 29.39
C PHE A 87 -10.09 -11.08 28.95
N GLU A 88 -9.48 -11.69 27.94
CA GLU A 88 -8.25 -11.18 27.33
C GLU A 88 -8.49 -9.79 26.74
N GLN A 89 -9.58 -9.60 25.98
CA GLN A 89 -9.95 -8.29 25.46
C GLN A 89 -10.23 -7.27 26.58
N LEU A 90 -10.90 -7.65 27.68
CA LEU A 90 -11.13 -6.77 28.84
C LEU A 90 -9.84 -6.35 29.54
N TYR A 91 -8.81 -7.20 29.52
CA TYR A 91 -7.49 -6.84 30.02
C TYR A 91 -6.79 -5.89 29.05
N ASP A 92 -6.85 -6.16 27.75
CA ASP A 92 -6.32 -5.31 26.69
C ASP A 92 -6.99 -3.93 26.66
N ASP A 93 -8.27 -3.86 27.04
CA ASP A 93 -9.05 -2.63 27.17
C ASP A 93 -8.50 -1.67 28.24
N GLN A 94 -7.61 -2.13 29.12
CA GLN A 94 -6.93 -1.27 30.09
C GLN A 94 -5.76 -0.48 29.48
N PHE A 95 -5.26 -0.90 28.32
CA PHE A 95 -4.11 -0.29 27.66
C PHE A 95 -4.53 0.42 26.38
N ILE A 96 -4.17 1.69 26.26
CA ILE A 96 -4.55 2.50 25.09
C ILE A 96 -4.09 1.88 23.77
N GLU A 97 -2.95 1.17 23.76
CA GLU A 97 -2.37 0.56 22.55
C GLU A 97 -3.17 -0.64 22.03
N THR A 98 -3.82 -1.41 22.90
CA THR A 98 -4.49 -2.69 22.58
C THR A 98 -6.00 -2.66 22.78
N CYS A 99 -6.54 -1.65 23.48
CA CYS A 99 -7.96 -1.55 23.77
C CYS A 99 -8.84 -1.54 22.52
N ALA A 100 -10.10 -1.96 22.66
CA ALA A 100 -11.09 -1.78 21.62
C ALA A 100 -11.40 -0.29 21.39
N GLU A 101 -11.76 0.08 20.15
CA GLU A 101 -11.90 1.50 19.77
C GLU A 101 -12.98 2.24 20.57
N TRP A 102 -14.02 1.53 21.01
CA TRP A 102 -15.08 2.10 21.86
C TRP A 102 -14.60 2.47 23.27
N VAL A 103 -13.47 1.91 23.74
CA VAL A 103 -12.89 2.18 25.07
C VAL A 103 -12.02 3.43 25.08
N VAL A 104 -11.46 3.81 23.93
CA VAL A 104 -10.54 4.96 23.76
C VAL A 104 -11.08 6.25 24.39
N PRO A 105 -12.36 6.64 24.22
CA PRO A 105 -12.90 7.85 24.85
C PRO A 105 -12.88 7.80 26.38
N TYR A 106 -13.11 6.64 26.99
CA TYR A 106 -13.11 6.47 28.44
C TYR A 106 -11.70 6.62 29.03
N ILE A 107 -10.69 6.05 28.36
CA ILE A 107 -9.29 6.28 28.72
C ILE A 107 -8.93 7.77 28.53
N GLY A 108 -9.45 8.37 27.45
CA GLY A 108 -9.32 9.80 27.18
C GLY A 108 -9.80 10.67 28.34
N ASP A 109 -10.95 10.35 28.94
CA ASP A 109 -11.49 11.08 30.08
C ASP A 109 -10.57 11.02 31.32
N LEU A 110 -9.91 9.88 31.58
CA LEU A 110 -8.96 9.73 32.69
C LEU A 110 -7.76 10.68 32.57
N VAL A 111 -7.27 10.89 31.34
CA VAL A 111 -6.17 11.84 31.07
C VAL A 111 -6.68 13.23 30.70
N ALA A 112 -7.98 13.48 30.75
CA ALA A 112 -8.64 14.69 30.27
C ALA A 112 -8.26 15.06 28.82
N ALA A 113 -8.09 14.05 27.96
CA ALA A 113 -7.97 14.21 26.52
C ALA A 113 -9.37 14.38 25.92
N ARG A 114 -9.85 15.63 25.87
CA ARG A 114 -11.13 15.94 25.22
C ARG A 114 -10.89 16.27 23.76
N GLY A 115 -11.39 15.42 22.86
CA GLY A 115 -11.48 15.74 21.44
C GLY A 115 -12.34 17.00 21.24
N LEU A 116 -11.93 17.88 20.33
CA LEU A 116 -12.72 19.06 19.96
C LEU A 116 -13.97 18.67 19.14
N TYR A 117 -13.86 17.58 18.38
CA TYR A 117 -14.92 17.01 17.56
C TYR A 117 -14.87 15.48 17.65
N VAL A 118 -16.05 14.86 17.74
CA VAL A 118 -16.22 13.41 17.56
C VAL A 118 -16.63 13.21 16.11
N TYR A 119 -15.87 12.39 15.38
CA TYR A 119 -16.21 12.00 14.01
C TYR A 119 -16.79 10.59 14.07
N PRO A 120 -18.13 10.44 14.17
CA PRO A 120 -18.73 9.12 14.10
C PRO A 120 -18.34 8.46 12.76
N ASP A 121 -17.99 7.18 12.81
CA ASP A 121 -17.61 6.36 11.65
C ASP A 121 -16.32 6.80 10.92
N ALA A 122 -15.44 7.55 11.60
CA ALA A 122 -14.13 7.85 11.04
C ALA A 122 -13.24 6.60 10.97
N ASP A 123 -12.62 6.38 9.79
CA ASP A 123 -11.63 5.31 9.58
C ASP A 123 -10.32 5.50 10.37
N PHE A 124 -10.18 6.60 11.12
CA PHE A 124 -8.99 6.90 11.91
C PHE A 124 -9.28 6.86 13.41
N SER A 125 -8.32 6.34 14.17
CA SER A 125 -8.42 6.19 15.62
C SER A 125 -7.89 7.42 16.37
N GLN A 126 -8.55 7.78 17.48
CA GLN A 126 -8.05 8.82 18.40
C GLN A 126 -6.99 8.31 19.39
N ARG A 127 -6.63 7.03 19.29
CA ARG A 127 -5.69 6.34 20.18
C ARG A 127 -4.36 7.08 20.32
N SER A 128 -3.76 7.51 19.22
CA SER A 128 -2.48 8.24 19.23
C SER A 128 -2.58 9.56 20.00
N GLN A 129 -3.67 10.31 19.80
CA GLN A 129 -3.92 11.55 20.53
C GLN A 129 -4.05 11.31 22.04
N VAL A 130 -4.87 10.33 22.44
CA VAL A 130 -5.08 9.99 23.85
C VAL A 130 -3.79 9.51 24.51
N ALA A 131 -3.09 8.57 23.88
CA ALA A 131 -1.82 8.01 24.37
C ALA A 131 -0.76 9.10 24.62
N ASN A 132 -0.63 10.05 23.69
CA ASN A 132 0.41 11.08 23.76
C ASN A 132 0.00 12.34 24.54
N THR A 133 -1.20 12.40 25.11
CA THR A 133 -1.74 13.61 25.78
C THR A 133 -0.84 14.13 26.90
N LEU A 134 -0.31 13.26 27.76
CA LEU A 134 0.62 13.67 28.82
C LEU A 134 1.94 14.20 28.26
N SER A 135 2.42 13.61 27.17
CA SER A 135 3.64 14.03 26.47
C SER A 135 3.52 15.45 25.92
N TYR A 136 2.37 15.79 25.30
CA TYR A 136 2.08 17.15 24.82
C TYR A 136 2.12 18.17 25.95
N ARG A 137 1.51 17.85 27.09
CA ARG A 137 1.41 18.76 28.24
C ARG A 137 2.78 19.06 28.84
N ARG A 138 3.65 18.06 28.93
CA ARG A 138 5.03 18.21 29.42
C ARG A 138 5.89 19.11 28.52
N ARG A 139 5.52 19.27 27.25
CA ARG A 139 6.26 20.04 26.23
C ARG A 139 5.46 21.21 25.66
N LYS A 140 4.41 21.65 26.37
CA LYS A 140 3.57 22.77 25.95
C LYS A 140 4.42 24.01 25.68
N GLY A 141 4.15 24.69 24.57
CA GLY A 141 4.89 25.89 24.15
C GLY A 141 6.08 25.61 23.23
N THR A 142 6.28 24.36 22.79
CA THR A 142 7.28 24.01 21.77
C THR A 142 6.63 23.75 20.41
N ALA A 143 7.30 24.12 19.32
CA ALA A 143 6.82 23.90 17.96
C ALA A 143 6.70 22.41 17.59
N ALA A 144 7.60 21.56 18.10
CA ALA A 144 7.58 20.12 17.84
C ALA A 144 6.30 19.42 18.34
N VAL A 145 5.71 19.90 19.45
CA VAL A 145 4.42 19.36 19.94
C VAL A 145 3.29 19.66 18.97
N LEU A 146 3.32 20.78 18.24
CA LEU A 146 2.29 21.09 17.25
C LEU A 146 2.39 20.17 16.03
N GLU A 147 3.59 19.77 15.61
CA GLU A 147 3.78 18.79 14.52
C GLU A 147 3.25 17.41 14.92
N GLN A 148 3.61 16.94 16.12
CA GLN A 148 3.13 15.67 16.62
C GLN A 148 1.61 15.67 16.80
N LEU A 149 1.05 16.72 17.42
CA LEU A 149 -0.39 16.82 17.61
C LEU A 149 -1.14 16.81 16.28
N ALA A 150 -0.61 17.50 15.26
CA ALA A 150 -1.19 17.47 13.92
C ALA A 150 -1.18 16.05 13.34
N ARG A 151 -0.07 15.31 13.46
CA ARG A 151 0.03 13.93 13.00
C ARG A 151 -0.89 12.98 13.75
N ASP A 152 -0.98 13.11 15.07
CA ASP A 152 -1.75 12.19 15.92
C ASP A 152 -3.26 12.43 15.82
N VAL A 153 -3.69 13.64 15.43
CA VAL A 153 -5.12 13.97 15.22
C VAL A 153 -5.56 13.73 13.77
N THR A 154 -4.70 14.03 12.79
CA THR A 154 -5.10 14.00 11.36
C THR A 154 -4.52 12.83 10.57
N GLY A 155 -3.53 12.13 11.11
CA GLY A 155 -2.72 11.14 10.39
C GLY A 155 -1.73 11.76 9.38
N TRP A 156 -1.78 13.07 9.13
CA TRP A 156 -0.91 13.73 8.16
C TRP A 156 0.42 14.15 8.76
N ASN A 157 1.48 14.06 7.96
CA ASN A 157 2.74 14.68 8.33
C ASN A 157 2.58 16.21 8.37
N ALA A 158 3.25 16.83 9.33
CA ALA A 158 3.15 18.26 9.56
C ALA A 158 4.53 18.88 9.77
N SER A 159 4.67 20.14 9.39
CA SER A 159 5.83 20.97 9.71
C SER A 159 5.37 22.32 10.25
N VAL A 160 5.98 22.74 11.35
CA VAL A 160 5.62 23.96 12.06
C VAL A 160 6.72 24.99 11.87
N VAL A 161 6.32 26.17 11.40
CA VAL A 161 7.22 27.28 11.13
C VAL A 161 6.92 28.42 12.09
N GLU A 162 7.90 28.72 12.93
CA GLU A 162 7.88 29.90 13.78
C GLU A 162 8.34 31.12 12.97
N TYR A 163 7.39 31.89 12.44
CA TYR A 163 7.71 32.95 11.48
C TYR A 163 8.59 34.07 12.04
N PHE A 164 8.61 34.25 13.36
CA PHE A 164 9.51 35.20 14.01
C PHE A 164 11.00 34.84 13.82
N GLN A 165 11.32 33.56 13.59
CA GLN A 165 12.69 33.11 13.33
C GLN A 165 13.17 33.55 11.94
N LEU A 166 12.23 33.73 11.00
CA LEU A 166 12.49 34.17 9.63
C LEU A 166 12.44 35.70 9.48
N LEU A 167 12.35 36.48 10.56
CA LEU A 167 12.33 37.93 10.46
C LEU A 167 13.74 38.51 10.33
N ALA A 168 13.96 39.32 9.31
CA ALA A 168 15.13 40.18 9.21
C ALA A 168 15.10 41.20 10.36
N THR A 169 16.07 41.11 11.28
CA THR A 169 16.17 41.97 12.47
C THR A 169 17.60 42.42 12.71
N THR A 170 17.78 43.54 13.41
CA THR A 170 19.07 43.93 13.94
C THR A 170 19.47 43.00 15.09
N GLN A 171 20.77 42.71 15.20
CA GLN A 171 21.29 41.73 16.16
C GLN A 171 21.25 42.29 17.58
N TYR A 172 20.63 41.55 18.50
CA TYR A 172 20.65 41.87 19.92
C TYR A 172 21.84 41.20 20.59
N LEU A 173 22.73 41.98 21.23
CA LEU A 173 24.03 41.47 21.71
C LEU A 173 23.94 40.36 22.76
N ASN A 174 22.87 40.33 23.58
CA ASN A 174 22.67 39.25 24.57
C ASN A 174 22.12 37.96 23.93
N HIS A 175 21.64 38.02 22.69
CA HIS A 175 21.10 36.87 21.96
C HIS A 175 21.40 37.00 20.47
N LEU A 176 22.66 36.76 20.12
CA LEU A 176 23.13 36.81 18.74
C LEU A 176 22.56 35.66 17.91
N ARG A 177 22.08 35.98 16.72
CA ARG A 177 21.58 35.06 15.69
C ARG A 177 22.42 35.21 14.43
N PRO A 178 23.67 34.70 14.43
CA PRO A 178 24.63 34.94 13.33
C PRO A 178 24.18 34.35 11.99
N THR A 179 23.30 33.35 12.00
CA THR A 179 22.74 32.72 10.79
C THR A 179 21.54 33.47 10.21
N ASN A 180 20.91 34.39 10.96
CA ASN A 180 19.77 35.17 10.49
C ASN A 180 20.24 36.43 9.75
N LEU A 181 20.61 36.26 8.49
CA LEU A 181 21.08 37.33 7.62
C LEU A 181 19.91 38.01 6.91
N ALA A 182 19.81 39.33 7.00
CA ALA A 182 18.76 40.12 6.33
C ALA A 182 18.86 40.11 4.78
N VAL A 183 19.89 39.48 4.22
CA VAL A 183 20.14 39.38 2.78
C VAL A 183 20.19 37.93 2.35
N ALA A 184 19.53 37.61 1.24
CA ALA A 184 19.56 36.28 0.65
C ALA A 184 20.85 36.07 -0.15
N ASN A 185 21.51 34.93 0.05
CA ASN A 185 22.68 34.55 -0.74
C ASN A 185 22.24 33.91 -2.07
N ILE A 186 22.41 34.64 -3.18
CA ILE A 186 22.02 34.18 -4.52
C ILE A 186 22.77 32.91 -4.96
N ARG A 187 23.95 32.64 -4.38
CA ARG A 187 24.74 31.44 -4.67
C ARG A 187 24.24 30.20 -3.93
N ALA A 188 23.49 30.39 -2.83
CA ALA A 188 22.87 29.32 -2.06
C ALA A 188 21.53 28.94 -2.73
N TRP A 189 21.62 28.38 -3.94
CA TRP A 189 20.46 28.14 -4.79
C TRP A 189 19.43 27.17 -4.15
N ASP A 190 19.86 26.31 -3.22
CA ASP A 190 19.02 25.34 -2.51
C ASP A 190 17.99 26.05 -1.62
N THR A 191 18.42 27.10 -0.92
CA THR A 191 17.55 27.95 -0.10
C THR A 191 16.47 28.64 -0.93
N HIS A 192 16.73 28.92 -2.22
CA HIS A 192 15.74 29.53 -3.11
C HIS A 192 14.59 28.60 -3.47
N LEU A 193 14.80 27.28 -3.44
CA LEU A 193 13.76 26.30 -3.73
C LEU A 193 12.71 26.21 -2.61
N THR A 194 13.06 26.64 -1.39
CA THR A 194 12.20 26.58 -0.20
C THR A 194 11.61 27.93 0.21
N VAL A 195 11.90 29.02 -0.52
CA VAL A 195 11.33 30.35 -0.24
C VAL A 195 9.81 30.30 -0.23
N ASN A 196 9.20 30.89 0.80
CA ASN A 196 7.77 30.88 1.08
C ASN A 196 7.14 29.49 1.34
N LYS A 197 7.93 28.42 1.42
CA LYS A 197 7.50 27.05 1.71
C LYS A 197 7.75 26.70 3.21
N PRO A 198 7.37 25.50 3.69
CA PRO A 198 7.57 25.09 5.09
C PRO A 198 9.03 25.13 5.54
N PHE A 199 9.98 24.83 4.64
CA PHE A 199 11.40 24.76 4.97
C PHE A 199 12.18 26.01 4.55
N ASP A 200 11.50 27.15 4.50
CA ASP A 200 12.13 28.42 4.16
C ASP A 200 13.20 28.78 5.20
N LYS A 201 14.37 29.21 4.72
CA LYS A 201 15.49 29.69 5.54
C LYS A 201 15.84 31.15 5.26
N THR A 202 15.09 31.80 4.38
CA THR A 202 15.34 33.17 3.95
C THR A 202 14.71 34.15 4.94
N ALA A 203 15.43 35.20 5.31
CA ALA A 203 14.88 36.25 6.14
C ALA A 203 13.90 37.12 5.34
N HIS A 204 12.77 37.45 5.97
CA HIS A 204 11.70 38.28 5.44
C HIS A 204 11.53 39.56 6.26
N THR A 205 11.03 40.61 5.64
CA THR A 205 10.62 41.81 6.37
C THR A 205 9.35 41.53 7.18
N VAL A 206 9.17 42.29 8.26
CA VAL A 206 7.97 42.16 9.10
C VAL A 206 6.72 42.53 8.29
N ASP A 207 5.73 41.65 8.36
CA ASP A 207 4.42 41.84 7.75
C ASP A 207 3.39 42.16 8.85
N VAL A 208 3.00 43.43 8.91
CA VAL A 208 2.10 43.96 9.95
C VAL A 208 0.61 43.71 9.66
N ARG A 209 0.28 43.08 8.53
CA ARG A 209 -1.11 42.76 8.17
C ARG A 209 -1.65 41.62 9.06
N ASN A 210 -2.97 41.63 9.26
CA ASN A 210 -3.63 40.68 10.16
C ASN A 210 -3.85 39.31 9.51
N ILE A 211 -3.13 38.29 10.00
CA ILE A 211 -3.19 36.92 9.49
C ILE A 211 -4.60 36.31 9.50
N ALA A 212 -5.47 36.72 10.42
CA ALA A 212 -6.87 36.27 10.46
C ALA A 212 -7.65 36.68 9.18
N GLY A 213 -7.27 37.80 8.56
CA GLY A 213 -7.78 38.23 7.25
C GLY A 213 -7.13 37.51 6.07
N LYS A 214 -6.38 36.42 6.31
CA LYS A 214 -5.54 35.72 5.31
C LYS A 214 -4.53 36.65 4.63
N SER A 215 -4.12 37.71 5.33
CA SER A 215 -3.19 38.73 4.87
C SER A 215 -2.13 38.93 5.93
N GLY A 216 -0.85 38.89 5.58
CA GLY A 216 0.19 38.88 6.60
C GLY A 216 0.59 37.47 7.00
N LYS A 217 1.89 37.19 6.95
CA LYS A 217 2.46 35.87 7.27
C LYS A 217 3.63 36.00 8.23
N TYR A 218 4.66 36.76 7.83
CA TYR A 218 5.91 36.90 8.58
C TYR A 218 5.79 37.94 9.71
N ASN A 219 5.44 37.49 10.92
CA ASN A 219 5.35 38.37 12.09
C ASN A 219 5.66 37.59 13.38
N ILE A 220 5.96 38.29 14.47
CA ILE A 220 6.34 37.70 15.76
C ILE A 220 5.29 36.74 16.34
N PRO A 221 3.98 37.08 16.39
CA PRO A 221 2.98 36.21 17.01
C PRO A 221 2.53 35.07 16.09
N ASN A 222 3.00 35.03 14.84
CA ASN A 222 2.47 34.10 13.84
C ASN A 222 3.26 32.79 13.83
N ILE A 223 2.53 31.68 13.85
CA ILE A 223 3.04 30.33 13.64
C ILE A 223 2.29 29.72 12.46
N GLY A 224 3.02 29.11 11.53
CA GLY A 224 2.44 28.38 10.41
C GLY A 224 2.46 26.88 10.66
N VAL A 225 1.31 26.22 10.53
CA VAL A 225 1.23 24.75 10.55
C VAL A 225 0.95 24.27 9.13
N TRP A 226 1.91 23.57 8.54
CA TRP A 226 1.81 23.02 7.19
C TRP A 226 1.48 21.54 7.27
N LEU A 227 0.43 21.13 6.57
CA LEU A 227 -0.07 19.75 6.57
C LEU A 227 0.15 19.11 5.19
N TRP A 228 0.76 17.92 5.16
CA TRP A 228 0.93 17.14 3.96
C TRP A 228 -0.23 16.17 3.79
N ARG A 229 -1.20 16.58 2.97
CA ARG A 229 -2.33 15.74 2.56
C ARG A 229 -1.97 14.72 1.48
N ILE A 230 -0.82 14.91 0.83
CA ILE A 230 -0.29 14.00 -0.18
C ILE A 230 0.61 13.00 0.55
N ASN A 231 0.33 11.72 0.34
CA ASN A 231 1.13 10.61 0.84
C ASN A 231 2.04 10.07 -0.27
N GLY A 232 3.15 9.44 0.13
CA GLY A 232 4.01 8.70 -0.78
C GLY A 232 3.52 7.25 -0.89
N TYR A 233 3.25 6.80 -2.11
CA TYR A 233 2.90 5.40 -2.41
C TYR A 233 4.07 4.72 -3.10
N SER A 234 4.46 3.57 -2.57
CA SER A 234 5.57 2.77 -3.08
C SER A 234 5.24 2.11 -4.41
N HIS A 235 6.26 2.01 -5.25
CA HIS A 235 6.34 1.15 -6.41
C HIS A 235 7.66 0.40 -6.29
N SER A 236 7.60 -0.89 -6.00
CA SER A 236 8.72 -1.75 -5.66
C SER A 236 9.00 -2.69 -6.82
N LYS A 237 10.25 -2.71 -7.30
CA LYS A 237 10.67 -3.46 -8.50
C LYS A 237 9.72 -3.27 -9.68
N SER A 238 9.13 -2.08 -9.81
CA SER A 238 8.27 -1.75 -10.94
C SER A 238 9.11 -1.68 -12.20
N PRO A 239 8.65 -2.24 -13.33
CA PRO A 239 9.36 -2.11 -14.60
C PRO A 239 9.40 -0.62 -15.00
N ALA A 240 10.58 -0.12 -15.35
CA ALA A 240 10.70 1.22 -15.92
C ALA A 240 10.17 1.22 -17.34
N TYR A 241 9.45 2.27 -17.74
CA TYR A 241 8.97 2.40 -19.11
C TYR A 241 10.16 2.69 -20.04
N GLN A 242 10.38 1.81 -21.02
CA GLN A 242 11.44 1.94 -22.01
C GLN A 242 11.03 2.90 -23.13
N VAL A 243 11.74 4.02 -23.28
CA VAL A 243 11.58 4.94 -24.42
C VAL A 243 12.42 4.47 -25.60
N ASP A 244 13.65 4.05 -25.33
CA ASP A 244 14.57 3.37 -26.26
C ASP A 244 15.60 2.54 -25.47
N SER A 245 16.67 2.08 -26.12
CA SER A 245 17.72 1.27 -25.47
C SER A 245 18.42 1.96 -24.29
N THR A 246 18.39 3.29 -24.21
CA THR A 246 19.13 4.09 -23.21
C THR A 246 18.24 4.96 -22.34
N ARG A 247 17.07 5.37 -22.81
CA ARG A 247 16.14 6.29 -22.13
C ARG A 247 14.96 5.54 -21.52
N TYR A 248 14.69 5.83 -20.24
CA TYR A 248 13.62 5.21 -19.48
C TYR A 248 12.87 6.25 -18.63
N ARG A 249 11.63 5.92 -18.27
CA ARG A 249 10.80 6.68 -17.32
C ARG A 249 10.45 5.80 -16.13
N PHE A 250 10.41 6.38 -14.94
CA PHE A 250 10.03 5.68 -13.70
C PHE A 250 8.57 5.23 -13.75
N ASN A 251 7.68 6.09 -14.26
CA ASN A 251 6.29 5.73 -14.40
C ASN A 251 6.14 4.69 -15.52
N ARG A 252 5.68 3.49 -15.16
CA ARG A 252 5.43 2.34 -16.06
C ARG A 252 4.44 2.62 -17.20
N LEU A 253 3.60 3.66 -17.10
CA LEU A 253 2.72 4.10 -18.18
C LEU A 253 3.41 5.08 -19.16
N GLY A 254 4.69 5.38 -18.95
CA GLY A 254 5.46 6.28 -19.81
C GLY A 254 5.19 7.76 -19.60
N LEU A 255 4.56 8.15 -18.49
CA LEU A 255 4.29 9.55 -18.16
C LEU A 255 5.48 10.20 -17.45
N ASP A 256 5.67 11.51 -17.66
CA ASP A 256 6.55 12.28 -16.78
C ASP A 256 5.85 12.51 -15.45
N ALA A 257 6.49 12.13 -14.35
CA ALA A 257 5.93 12.28 -13.02
C ALA A 257 7.05 12.55 -12.00
N PRO A 258 6.86 13.51 -11.08
CA PRO A 258 7.85 13.76 -10.04
C PRO A 258 7.95 12.57 -9.07
N LEU A 259 9.18 12.24 -8.69
CA LEU A 259 9.47 11.24 -7.66
C LEU A 259 9.29 11.86 -6.29
N TYR A 260 8.69 11.11 -5.37
CA TYR A 260 8.41 11.56 -4.00
C TYR A 260 9.41 10.97 -3.01
N ASN A 261 9.62 11.71 -1.93
CA ASN A 261 10.35 11.22 -0.78
C ASN A 261 9.55 10.15 -0.01
N ASN A 262 10.21 9.09 0.44
CA ASN A 262 9.70 8.18 1.47
C ASN A 262 9.92 8.83 2.84
N PRO A 263 8.87 9.28 3.56
CA PRO A 263 9.02 10.00 4.81
C PRO A 263 9.70 9.14 5.89
N GLN A 264 10.83 9.61 6.40
CA GLN A 264 11.47 9.01 7.57
C GLN A 264 10.73 9.48 8.82
N THR A 265 10.24 8.53 9.61
CA THR A 265 9.57 8.86 10.88
C THR A 265 10.63 9.17 11.92
N ASP A 266 10.53 10.33 12.56
CA ASP A 266 11.38 10.67 13.69
C ASP A 266 10.97 9.86 14.91
N ALA A 267 11.93 9.18 15.53
CA ALA A 267 11.70 8.39 16.74
C ALA A 267 11.43 9.26 17.98
N PHE A 268 11.78 10.55 17.94
CA PHE A 268 11.71 11.45 19.09
C PHE A 268 11.15 12.83 18.71
N ILE A 269 10.29 13.37 19.57
CA ILE A 269 9.61 14.68 19.47
C ILE A 269 10.59 15.87 19.66
N THR A 270 11.90 15.62 19.70
CA THR A 270 12.90 16.65 20.04
C THR A 270 13.35 17.47 18.85
N HIS A 271 13.00 17.08 17.63
CA HIS A 271 13.38 17.76 16.41
C HIS A 271 12.15 18.15 15.59
N LEU A 272 12.28 19.27 14.87
CA LEU A 272 11.28 19.69 13.90
C LEU A 272 11.44 18.86 12.63
N ALA A 273 10.31 18.57 12.00
CA ALA A 273 10.28 17.90 10.72
C ALA A 273 11.16 18.63 9.69
N THR A 274 11.93 17.86 8.95
CA THR A 274 12.70 18.30 7.80
C THR A 274 12.11 17.74 6.50
N GLU A 275 12.69 18.11 5.36
CA GLU A 275 12.22 17.61 4.06
C GLU A 275 12.22 16.08 3.94
N SER A 276 13.14 15.38 4.62
CA SER A 276 13.19 13.91 4.61
C SER A 276 12.06 13.27 5.44
N ASN A 277 11.39 14.04 6.30
CA ASN A 277 10.31 13.56 7.16
C ASN A 277 8.92 13.73 6.53
N VAL A 278 8.81 14.29 5.32
CA VAL A 278 7.53 14.56 4.65
C VAL A 278 7.48 14.00 3.24
N ALA A 279 6.27 13.64 2.80
CA ALA A 279 6.02 13.09 1.47
C ALA A 279 5.93 14.23 0.45
N MET A 280 7.08 14.66 -0.07
CA MET A 280 7.14 15.74 -1.06
C MET A 280 7.94 15.36 -2.30
N PRO A 281 7.69 16.02 -3.45
CA PRO A 281 8.50 15.86 -4.65
C PRO A 281 9.98 16.14 -4.36
N ILE A 282 10.85 15.22 -4.80
CA ILE A 282 12.30 15.39 -4.68
C ILE A 282 12.77 16.29 -5.82
N GLY A 283 13.35 17.44 -5.48
CA GLY A 283 14.02 18.28 -6.49
C GLY A 283 15.32 17.65 -6.97
N ARG A 284 15.73 17.90 -8.22
CA ARG A 284 17.03 17.46 -8.81
C ARG A 284 18.20 17.67 -7.84
N ASN A 285 18.15 18.81 -7.21
CA ASN A 285 19.13 19.33 -6.32
C ASN A 285 19.15 18.72 -4.92
N ARG A 286 18.02 18.20 -4.45
CA ARG A 286 17.95 17.48 -3.17
C ARG A 286 18.35 16.02 -3.36
N LEU A 287 18.08 15.44 -4.53
CA LEU A 287 18.51 14.08 -4.84
C LEU A 287 20.04 13.94 -4.95
N THR A 288 20.81 15.03 -5.08
CA THR A 288 22.28 14.94 -5.03
C THR A 288 22.79 14.39 -3.70
N ASP A 289 22.00 14.55 -2.62
CA ASP A 289 22.15 13.80 -1.37
C ASP A 289 21.65 12.35 -1.55
N LEU A 290 22.43 11.57 -2.29
CA LEU A 290 22.13 10.16 -2.55
C LEU A 290 22.18 9.31 -1.26
N GLU A 291 22.89 9.76 -0.23
CA GLU A 291 22.93 9.06 1.06
C GLU A 291 21.57 9.11 1.75
N THR A 292 20.82 10.20 1.65
CA THR A 292 19.47 10.27 2.24
C THR A 292 18.44 9.55 1.37
N PHE A 293 18.45 9.78 0.05
CA PHE A 293 17.31 9.42 -0.81
C PHE A 293 17.49 8.15 -1.64
N TYR A 294 18.72 7.67 -1.87
CA TYR A 294 19.00 6.57 -2.80
C TYR A 294 19.51 5.31 -2.11
N GLY A 295 18.88 4.16 -2.38
CA GLY A 295 19.28 2.86 -1.87
C GLY A 295 18.10 1.98 -1.46
N ARG A 296 18.41 0.78 -0.93
CA ARG A 296 17.40 -0.12 -0.38
C ARG A 296 16.66 0.55 0.78
N ASN A 297 15.34 0.41 0.81
CA ASN A 297 14.45 1.00 1.82
C ASN A 297 14.49 2.54 1.90
N LYS A 298 14.94 3.22 0.85
CA LYS A 298 14.91 4.70 0.73
C LYS A 298 13.90 5.12 -0.33
N SER A 299 13.96 6.37 -0.77
CA SER A 299 12.98 6.99 -1.67
C SER A 299 13.10 6.52 -3.12
N LEU A 300 14.28 6.10 -3.56
CA LEU A 300 14.44 5.40 -4.82
C LEU A 300 15.61 4.42 -4.88
N LEU A 301 15.48 3.42 -5.75
CA LEU A 301 16.54 2.48 -6.12
C LEU A 301 16.35 2.07 -7.58
N ILE A 302 17.45 1.90 -8.31
CA ILE A 302 17.42 1.44 -9.71
C ILE A 302 18.06 0.06 -9.75
N TYR A 303 17.40 -0.87 -10.41
CA TYR A 303 17.94 -2.18 -10.73
C TYR A 303 18.24 -2.22 -12.22
N LYS A 304 19.50 -2.54 -12.52
CA LYS A 304 19.99 -2.79 -13.87
C LYS A 304 20.20 -4.28 -14.02
N ASN A 305 19.45 -4.94 -14.91
CA ASN A 305 19.52 -6.39 -15.13
C ASN A 305 19.41 -7.17 -13.80
N ASN A 306 18.39 -6.84 -13.00
CA ASN A 306 18.12 -7.38 -11.65
C ASN A 306 19.20 -7.13 -10.58
N THR A 307 20.22 -6.30 -10.87
CA THR A 307 21.26 -5.91 -9.91
C THR A 307 21.06 -4.46 -9.45
N PRO A 308 21.04 -4.17 -8.14
CA PRO A 308 20.91 -2.79 -7.66
C PRO A 308 22.13 -1.96 -8.09
N VAL A 309 21.86 -0.79 -8.68
CA VAL A 309 22.88 0.18 -9.07
C VAL A 309 23.45 0.86 -7.84
N LEU A 310 24.76 1.09 -7.81
CA LEU A 310 25.41 1.77 -6.68
C LEU A 310 25.21 3.29 -6.78
N PRO A 311 25.11 4.01 -5.64
CA PRO A 311 25.00 5.47 -5.64
C PRO A 311 26.14 6.16 -6.41
N ALA A 312 27.35 5.57 -6.38
CA ALA A 312 28.53 6.10 -7.06
C ALA A 312 28.36 6.18 -8.59
N ASP A 313 27.50 5.35 -9.18
CA ASP A 313 27.24 5.28 -10.61
C ASP A 313 26.11 6.20 -11.07
N ILE A 314 25.56 6.99 -10.16
CA ILE A 314 24.42 7.88 -10.41
C ILE A 314 24.86 9.33 -10.45
N LYS A 315 24.24 10.08 -11.36
CA LYS A 315 24.36 11.51 -11.47
C LYS A 315 22.97 12.13 -11.62
N VAL A 316 22.65 13.13 -10.82
CA VAL A 316 21.39 13.84 -10.97
C VAL A 316 21.53 14.95 -11.99
N CYS A 317 20.65 14.97 -13.00
CA CYS A 317 20.69 15.91 -14.12
C CYS A 317 19.28 16.36 -14.51
N ASN A 318 19.19 17.45 -15.28
CA ASN A 318 17.96 17.80 -15.98
C ASN A 318 17.87 17.02 -17.30
N LEU A 319 16.87 16.14 -17.42
CA LEU A 319 16.60 15.33 -18.61
C LEU A 319 15.38 15.85 -19.40
N SER A 320 15.13 17.16 -19.36
CA SER A 320 14.08 17.81 -20.13
C SER A 320 14.27 17.63 -21.63
N ASP A 321 13.18 17.78 -22.39
CA ASP A 321 13.22 17.67 -23.84
C ASP A 321 14.10 18.76 -24.47
N LEU A 322 14.95 18.35 -25.41
CA LEU A 322 15.66 19.25 -26.31
C LEU A 322 14.78 19.46 -27.55
N LEU A 323 14.56 20.71 -27.90
CA LEU A 323 13.73 21.10 -29.04
C LEU A 323 14.60 21.57 -30.20
N ASP A 324 14.22 21.21 -31.42
CA ASP A 324 14.75 21.83 -32.63
C ASP A 324 14.17 23.26 -32.84
N PRO A 325 14.65 24.04 -33.83
CA PRO A 325 14.07 25.36 -34.13
C PRO A 325 12.58 25.34 -34.49
N GLY A 326 12.04 24.18 -34.88
CA GLY A 326 10.62 23.97 -35.18
C GLY A 326 9.78 23.58 -33.96
N GLY A 327 10.38 23.41 -32.78
CA GLY A 327 9.71 23.01 -31.56
C GLY A 327 9.51 21.50 -31.40
N ASN A 328 10.12 20.67 -32.25
CA ASN A 328 10.03 19.21 -32.15
C ASN A 328 11.06 18.67 -31.16
N VAL A 329 10.66 17.66 -30.37
CA VAL A 329 11.56 16.97 -29.45
C VAL A 329 12.57 16.13 -30.23
N ILE A 330 13.85 16.48 -30.14
CA ILE A 330 14.97 15.77 -30.80
C ILE A 330 15.78 14.88 -29.86
N GLY A 331 15.55 14.98 -28.55
CA GLY A 331 16.26 14.21 -27.55
C GLY A 331 16.01 14.72 -26.14
N TRP A 332 16.75 14.19 -25.17
CA TRP A 332 16.77 14.71 -23.81
C TRP A 332 18.06 15.50 -23.57
N ALA A 333 17.97 16.52 -22.73
CA ALA A 333 19.12 17.28 -22.29
C ALA A 333 20.03 16.43 -21.40
N ASN A 334 21.33 16.77 -21.36
CA ASN A 334 22.31 16.19 -20.43
C ASN A 334 22.39 14.65 -20.45
N MET A 335 22.26 14.03 -21.62
CA MET A 335 22.41 12.59 -21.78
C MET A 335 23.76 12.09 -21.22
N PRO A 336 23.77 10.91 -20.59
CA PRO A 336 24.91 10.39 -19.85
C PRO A 336 26.04 9.89 -20.76
N VAL A 337 27.28 10.06 -20.30
CA VAL A 337 28.49 9.50 -20.96
C VAL A 337 29.07 8.31 -20.18
N ASN A 338 29.12 8.40 -18.85
CA ASN A 338 29.79 7.42 -17.99
C ASN A 338 28.98 6.97 -16.76
N LYS A 339 28.00 7.75 -16.32
CA LYS A 339 27.16 7.47 -15.16
C LYS A 339 25.70 7.53 -15.55
N ILE A 340 24.87 6.74 -14.89
CA ILE A 340 23.42 6.76 -15.08
C ILE A 340 22.91 8.13 -14.62
N THR A 341 22.13 8.78 -15.47
CA THR A 341 21.55 10.08 -15.16
C THR A 341 20.11 9.92 -14.72
N VAL A 342 19.72 10.63 -13.66
CA VAL A 342 18.37 10.60 -13.10
C VAL A 342 17.83 12.02 -13.00
N ASP A 343 16.59 12.23 -13.41
CA ASP A 343 15.83 13.46 -13.20
C ASP A 343 14.59 13.17 -12.34
N PRO A 344 14.61 13.50 -11.03
CA PRO A 344 13.49 13.21 -10.14
C PRO A 344 12.28 14.12 -10.36
N VAL A 345 12.44 15.25 -11.05
CA VAL A 345 11.33 16.18 -11.29
C VAL A 345 10.44 15.67 -12.43
N LEU A 346 11.07 15.08 -13.46
CA LEU A 346 10.36 14.49 -14.60
C LEU A 346 10.14 12.98 -14.44
N GLY A 347 10.80 12.33 -13.48
CA GLY A 347 10.76 10.87 -13.34
C GLY A 347 11.41 10.17 -14.54
N ARG A 348 12.52 10.74 -15.05
CA ARG A 348 13.27 10.21 -16.20
C ARG A 348 14.61 9.65 -15.73
N LEU A 349 15.10 8.61 -16.39
CA LEU A 349 16.47 8.14 -16.24
C LEU A 349 17.07 7.74 -17.58
N ALA A 350 18.38 7.90 -17.71
CA ALA A 350 19.10 7.51 -18.92
C ALA A 350 20.42 6.81 -18.59
N PHE A 351 20.78 5.83 -19.41
CA PHE A 351 22.01 5.04 -19.32
C PHE A 351 23.02 5.48 -20.39
N PRO A 352 24.34 5.40 -20.11
CA PRO A 352 25.35 5.56 -21.14
C PRO A 352 25.15 4.58 -22.30
N VAL A 353 25.39 5.02 -23.54
CA VAL A 353 25.20 4.17 -24.74
C VAL A 353 26.03 2.88 -24.68
N ALA A 354 27.27 2.97 -24.18
CA ALA A 354 28.17 1.82 -24.03
C ALA A 354 27.72 0.84 -22.93
N ASP A 355 26.76 1.23 -22.09
CA ASP A 355 26.31 0.49 -20.91
C ASP A 355 24.79 0.34 -20.86
N ALA A 356 24.16 0.24 -22.04
CA ALA A 356 22.73 0.11 -22.21
C ALA A 356 22.20 -1.18 -21.54
N PRO A 357 21.13 -1.10 -20.72
CA PRO A 357 20.58 -2.26 -20.02
C PRO A 357 19.67 -3.09 -20.92
N THR A 358 19.50 -4.37 -20.56
CA THR A 358 18.47 -5.24 -21.16
C THR A 358 17.16 -5.15 -20.38
N GLU A 359 17.24 -4.94 -19.08
CA GLU A 359 16.08 -4.81 -18.20
C GLU A 359 16.35 -3.73 -17.13
N VAL A 360 15.33 -2.91 -16.87
CA VAL A 360 15.37 -1.86 -15.85
C VAL A 360 14.13 -1.96 -14.97
N ALA A 361 14.36 -2.15 -13.68
CA ALA A 361 13.32 -2.05 -12.65
C ALA A 361 13.69 -0.94 -11.68
N VAL A 362 12.69 -0.34 -11.04
CA VAL A 362 12.86 0.78 -10.12
C VAL A 362 12.03 0.60 -8.86
N ASP A 363 12.63 0.93 -7.72
CA ASP A 363 11.88 1.29 -6.52
C ASP A 363 11.73 2.81 -6.52
N TYR A 364 10.51 3.31 -6.34
CA TYR A 364 10.26 4.75 -6.19
C TYR A 364 8.92 5.03 -5.51
N PHE A 365 8.74 6.27 -5.07
CA PHE A 365 7.47 6.73 -4.52
C PHE A 365 6.79 7.74 -5.44
N SER A 366 5.47 7.63 -5.54
CA SER A 366 4.60 8.61 -6.20
C SER A 366 3.70 9.30 -5.18
N GLY A 367 3.36 10.56 -5.42
CA GLY A 367 2.47 11.32 -4.54
C GLY A 367 1.01 11.20 -4.96
N PHE A 368 0.14 10.82 -4.03
CA PHE A 368 -1.31 10.89 -4.22
C PHE A 368 -2.03 11.18 -2.89
N SER A 369 -3.29 11.60 -2.93
CA SER A 369 -4.00 12.06 -1.72
C SER A 369 -4.66 10.94 -0.92
N THR A 370 -4.90 9.76 -1.50
CA THR A 370 -5.66 8.68 -0.86
C THR A 370 -5.33 7.31 -1.46
N VAL A 371 -5.77 6.23 -0.83
CA VAL A 371 -5.64 4.86 -1.33
C VAL A 371 -6.67 4.61 -2.45
N MET A 372 -6.31 4.94 -3.68
CA MET A 372 -7.19 4.80 -4.85
C MET A 372 -6.41 4.36 -6.09
N GLY A 373 -7.07 3.61 -6.96
CA GLY A 373 -6.46 3.00 -8.15
C GLY A 373 -5.53 1.84 -7.80
N GLY A 374 -4.86 1.25 -8.78
CA GLY A 374 -3.87 0.21 -8.54
C GLY A 374 -2.67 0.75 -7.76
N GLY A 375 -2.21 0.01 -6.75
CA GLY A 375 -1.12 0.44 -5.88
C GLY A 375 -0.63 -0.66 -4.95
N GLU A 376 0.53 -0.45 -4.31
CA GLU A 376 1.14 -1.39 -3.36
C GLU A 376 0.69 -1.19 -1.91
N TYR A 377 -0.37 -0.39 -1.70
CA TYR A 377 -0.95 -0.21 -0.38
C TYR A 377 -1.81 -1.43 0.00
N SER A 378 -1.97 -1.67 1.30
CA SER A 378 -2.79 -2.77 1.80
C SER A 378 -4.27 -2.54 1.49
N ARG A 379 -4.89 -3.56 0.94
CA ARG A 379 -6.29 -3.64 0.52
C ARG A 379 -6.90 -5.02 0.84
N GLY A 380 -6.23 -5.86 1.63
CA GLY A 380 -6.73 -7.19 1.98
C GLY A 380 -8.16 -7.18 2.59
N LYS A 381 -8.58 -6.07 3.20
CA LYS A 381 -9.95 -5.89 3.71
C LYS A 381 -11.04 -5.83 2.63
N THR A 382 -10.67 -5.57 1.37
CA THR A 382 -11.61 -5.55 0.24
C THR A 382 -11.63 -6.87 -0.52
N PHE A 383 -10.81 -7.84 -0.15
CA PHE A 383 -10.82 -9.16 -0.78
C PHE A 383 -12.06 -9.92 -0.35
N ASP A 384 -12.63 -10.68 -1.28
CA ASP A 384 -13.76 -11.54 -0.98
C ASP A 384 -13.30 -12.72 -0.12
N ALA A 385 -13.76 -12.73 1.14
CA ALA A 385 -13.44 -13.77 2.10
C ALA A 385 -14.21 -15.08 1.86
N GLU A 386 -15.24 -15.09 1.01
CA GLU A 386 -16.01 -16.30 0.66
C GLU A 386 -15.36 -17.11 -0.47
N LEU A 387 -14.36 -16.55 -1.17
CA LEU A 387 -13.67 -17.21 -2.28
C LEU A 387 -12.39 -17.91 -1.81
N ASP A 388 -12.51 -19.19 -1.45
CA ASP A 388 -11.38 -19.99 -0.94
C ASP A 388 -10.47 -20.57 -2.04
N ASN A 389 -10.99 -20.74 -3.26
CA ASN A 389 -10.24 -21.31 -4.39
C ASN A 389 -9.34 -20.26 -5.05
N ILE A 390 -8.11 -20.10 -4.57
CA ILE A 390 -7.15 -19.10 -5.06
C ILE A 390 -6.08 -19.76 -5.93
N ILE A 391 -5.98 -19.32 -7.19
CA ILE A 391 -4.88 -19.69 -8.10
C ILE A 391 -3.90 -18.53 -8.24
N LYS A 392 -2.62 -18.78 -7.96
CA LYS A 392 -1.57 -17.75 -7.97
C LYS A 392 -0.85 -17.66 -9.32
N VAL A 393 -0.70 -16.45 -9.85
CA VAL A 393 -0.01 -16.17 -11.12
C VAL A 393 1.20 -15.26 -10.85
N PRO A 394 2.42 -15.58 -11.33
CA PRO A 394 2.78 -16.71 -12.19
C PRO A 394 3.21 -17.99 -11.43
N LEU A 395 2.90 -18.10 -10.12
CA LEU A 395 3.47 -19.13 -9.24
C LEU A 395 2.93 -20.54 -9.49
N GLU A 396 1.62 -20.69 -9.68
CA GLU A 396 0.94 -21.97 -9.91
C GLU A 396 0.51 -22.14 -11.37
N GLN A 397 0.13 -21.04 -12.02
CA GLN A 397 -0.16 -21.00 -13.45
C GLN A 397 0.69 -19.94 -14.14
N PRO A 398 1.21 -20.20 -15.36
CA PRO A 398 2.13 -19.29 -16.02
C PRO A 398 1.45 -18.03 -16.58
N THR A 399 0.14 -18.05 -16.79
CA THR A 399 -0.62 -16.97 -17.43
C THR A 399 -1.96 -16.72 -16.74
N ILE A 400 -2.47 -15.50 -16.85
CA ILE A 400 -3.78 -15.12 -16.31
C ILE A 400 -4.88 -15.92 -17.02
N GLN A 401 -4.76 -16.13 -18.34
CA GLN A 401 -5.73 -16.94 -19.08
C GLN A 401 -5.79 -18.41 -18.59
N ALA A 402 -4.64 -19.03 -18.28
CA ALA A 402 -4.61 -20.40 -17.79
C ALA A 402 -5.30 -20.52 -16.42
N ALA A 403 -5.06 -19.56 -15.53
CA ALA A 403 -5.72 -19.50 -14.23
C ALA A 403 -7.24 -19.27 -14.36
N LEU A 404 -7.68 -18.35 -15.23
CA LEU A 404 -9.10 -18.11 -15.48
C LEU A 404 -9.82 -19.36 -16.01
N ASN A 405 -9.20 -20.08 -16.96
CA ASN A 405 -9.78 -21.31 -17.51
C ASN A 405 -9.95 -22.41 -16.45
N ALA A 406 -9.07 -22.47 -15.45
CA ALA A 406 -9.13 -23.46 -14.39
C ALA A 406 -10.28 -23.21 -13.40
N ILE A 407 -10.74 -21.97 -13.25
CA ILE A 407 -11.79 -21.59 -12.29
C ILE A 407 -13.15 -21.24 -12.94
N THR A 408 -13.26 -21.24 -14.27
CA THR A 408 -14.50 -20.88 -15.00
C THR A 408 -15.74 -21.62 -14.49
N ALA A 409 -15.61 -22.92 -14.21
CA ALA A 409 -16.73 -23.77 -13.80
C ALA A 409 -16.98 -23.77 -12.28
N THR A 410 -15.95 -23.54 -11.48
CA THR A 410 -16.01 -23.65 -10.01
C THR A 410 -16.21 -22.30 -9.33
N GLY A 411 -15.78 -21.20 -9.95
CA GLY A 411 -15.57 -19.92 -9.29
C GLY A 411 -14.25 -19.90 -8.50
N GLY A 412 -13.84 -18.71 -8.08
CA GLY A 412 -12.61 -18.53 -7.30
C GLY A 412 -11.86 -17.24 -7.62
N VAL A 413 -10.58 -17.23 -7.27
CA VAL A 413 -9.70 -16.07 -7.38
C VAL A 413 -8.52 -16.39 -8.29
N VAL A 414 -8.21 -15.47 -9.22
CA VAL A 414 -6.90 -15.40 -9.87
C VAL A 414 -6.11 -14.28 -9.20
N GLU A 415 -5.04 -14.64 -8.50
CA GLU A 415 -4.26 -13.71 -7.70
C GLU A 415 -2.86 -13.49 -8.29
N ILE A 416 -2.54 -12.25 -8.66
CA ILE A 416 -1.26 -11.89 -9.31
C ILE A 416 -0.21 -11.47 -8.27
N HIS A 417 0.91 -12.20 -8.21
CA HIS A 417 2.04 -12.00 -7.30
C HIS A 417 3.25 -11.35 -7.99
N SER A 418 3.02 -10.24 -8.70
CA SER A 418 4.10 -9.51 -9.40
C SER A 418 3.72 -8.05 -9.68
N ASN A 419 4.72 -7.16 -9.68
CA ASN A 419 4.59 -5.74 -10.06
C ASN A 419 4.92 -5.49 -11.54
N GLY A 420 5.19 -6.55 -12.30
CA GLY A 420 5.62 -6.51 -13.69
C GLY A 420 4.53 -6.18 -14.71
N TYR A 421 4.94 -6.15 -15.99
CA TYR A 421 4.03 -6.12 -17.13
C TYR A 421 3.49 -7.51 -17.44
N PHE A 422 2.17 -7.60 -17.63
CA PHE A 422 1.48 -8.79 -18.13
C PHE A 422 0.96 -8.50 -19.54
N PHE A 423 1.62 -9.05 -20.55
CA PHE A 423 1.27 -8.83 -21.97
C PHE A 423 0.16 -9.78 -22.43
N GLU A 424 -0.98 -9.78 -21.74
CA GLU A 424 -2.11 -10.68 -22.00
C GLU A 424 -3.39 -9.90 -22.29
N THR A 425 -4.30 -10.50 -23.07
CA THR A 425 -5.68 -10.01 -23.25
C THR A 425 -6.62 -11.16 -22.91
N PRO A 426 -6.83 -11.45 -21.61
CA PRO A 426 -7.61 -12.62 -21.22
C PRO A 426 -9.08 -12.49 -21.66
N LEU A 427 -9.68 -13.62 -21.99
CA LEU A 427 -11.12 -13.79 -22.13
C LEU A 427 -11.67 -14.30 -20.81
N VAL A 428 -12.63 -13.59 -20.24
CA VAL A 428 -13.27 -13.94 -18.97
C VAL A 428 -14.60 -14.60 -19.28
N LYS A 429 -14.70 -15.90 -18.98
CA LYS A 429 -15.95 -16.67 -19.04
C LYS A 429 -16.29 -17.16 -17.64
N ILE A 430 -17.53 -16.97 -17.21
CA ILE A 430 -18.01 -17.30 -15.87
C ILE A 430 -19.30 -18.14 -15.99
N ALA A 431 -19.30 -19.33 -15.39
CA ALA A 431 -20.49 -20.18 -15.35
C ALA A 431 -21.62 -19.55 -14.51
N SER A 432 -22.87 -20.00 -14.71
CA SER A 432 -24.01 -19.51 -13.92
C SER A 432 -23.81 -19.73 -12.42
N GLU A 433 -24.27 -18.77 -11.62
CA GLU A 433 -24.18 -18.76 -10.15
C GLU A 433 -22.73 -18.82 -9.62
N LYS A 434 -21.73 -18.49 -10.45
CA LYS A 434 -20.32 -18.44 -10.05
C LYS A 434 -19.81 -17.00 -9.96
N LYS A 435 -18.87 -16.82 -9.04
CA LYS A 435 -18.13 -15.58 -8.85
C LYS A 435 -16.65 -15.81 -9.15
N ILE A 436 -16.07 -14.91 -9.92
CA ILE A 436 -14.63 -14.87 -10.20
C ILE A 436 -14.07 -13.50 -9.79
N GLU A 437 -12.99 -13.53 -9.02
CA GLU A 437 -12.19 -12.34 -8.69
C GLU A 437 -10.83 -12.41 -9.40
N LEU A 438 -10.53 -11.43 -10.26
CA LEU A 438 -9.19 -11.19 -10.76
C LEU A 438 -8.54 -10.10 -9.89
N ARG A 439 -7.60 -10.48 -9.02
CA ARG A 439 -6.96 -9.54 -8.11
C ARG A 439 -5.44 -9.56 -8.19
N ALA A 440 -4.86 -8.45 -7.78
CA ALA A 440 -3.46 -8.38 -7.43
C ALA A 440 -3.30 -8.75 -5.95
N ALA A 441 -2.31 -9.59 -5.63
CA ALA A 441 -1.97 -9.93 -4.26
C ALA A 441 -1.74 -8.67 -3.40
N ASP A 442 -2.01 -8.73 -2.10
CA ASP A 442 -1.86 -7.56 -1.24
C ASP A 442 -0.43 -7.01 -1.29
N GLY A 443 -0.28 -5.70 -1.43
CA GLY A 443 1.03 -5.06 -1.62
C GLY A 443 1.61 -5.14 -3.03
N PHE A 444 0.92 -5.75 -4.01
CA PHE A 444 1.34 -5.76 -5.41
C PHE A 444 0.51 -4.81 -6.28
N ASN A 445 1.11 -4.39 -7.39
CA ASN A 445 0.50 -3.51 -8.38
C ASN A 445 0.92 -3.97 -9.79
N PRO A 446 0.28 -4.98 -10.39
CA PRO A 446 0.58 -5.42 -11.76
C PRO A 446 -0.01 -4.45 -12.80
N LEU A 447 0.62 -4.38 -13.98
CA LEU A 447 0.06 -3.70 -15.15
C LEU A 447 -0.24 -4.71 -16.27
N LEU A 448 -1.51 -4.83 -16.63
CA LEU A 448 -1.95 -5.61 -17.78
C LEU A 448 -1.88 -4.74 -19.05
N VAL A 449 -1.06 -5.17 -20.01
CA VAL A 449 -0.83 -4.48 -21.29
C VAL A 449 -1.54 -5.25 -22.41
N LEU A 450 -2.75 -4.78 -22.71
CA LEU A 450 -3.71 -5.43 -23.60
C LEU A 450 -3.38 -5.16 -25.08
N SER A 451 -3.60 -6.16 -25.93
CA SER A 451 -3.65 -5.97 -27.40
C SER A 451 -5.01 -5.56 -27.92
N GLY A 452 -6.07 -5.80 -27.15
CA GLY A 452 -7.47 -5.56 -27.50
C GLY A 452 -8.32 -5.47 -26.25
N ASP A 453 -9.63 -5.61 -26.40
CA ASP A 453 -10.55 -5.55 -25.27
C ASP A 453 -10.61 -6.89 -24.55
N ILE A 454 -10.63 -6.87 -23.21
CA ILE A 454 -10.97 -8.02 -22.37
C ILE A 454 -12.49 -8.21 -22.47
N SER A 455 -12.95 -9.31 -23.04
CA SER A 455 -14.36 -9.67 -23.10
C SER A 455 -14.76 -10.40 -21.81
N VAL A 456 -15.79 -9.89 -21.12
CA VAL A 456 -16.36 -10.48 -19.90
C VAL A 456 -17.75 -11.05 -20.20
N GLU A 457 -17.83 -12.38 -20.18
CA GLU A 457 -19.04 -13.16 -20.48
C GLU A 457 -19.45 -13.97 -19.25
N GLY A 458 -20.71 -13.84 -18.82
CA GLY A 458 -21.24 -14.52 -17.65
C GLY A 458 -22.57 -15.23 -17.92
N GLY A 459 -22.77 -16.37 -17.26
CA GLY A 459 -24.07 -17.04 -17.13
C GLY A 459 -25.04 -16.31 -16.19
N ASP A 460 -26.20 -16.92 -15.93
CA ASP A 460 -27.19 -16.38 -14.99
C ASP A 460 -26.56 -16.17 -13.60
N ASP A 461 -26.78 -15.01 -12.97
CA ASP A 461 -26.24 -14.65 -11.65
C ASP A 461 -24.71 -14.74 -11.50
N ALA A 462 -23.98 -14.67 -12.63
CA ALA A 462 -22.52 -14.63 -12.62
C ALA A 462 -21.98 -13.26 -12.18
N ILE A 463 -20.94 -13.25 -11.35
CA ILE A 463 -20.29 -12.02 -10.85
C ILE A 463 -18.82 -12.01 -11.23
N PHE A 464 -18.37 -10.93 -11.86
CA PHE A 464 -16.95 -10.67 -12.09
C PHE A 464 -16.46 -9.51 -11.22
N SER A 465 -15.34 -9.70 -10.54
CA SER A 465 -14.70 -8.66 -9.74
C SER A 465 -13.24 -8.48 -10.15
N VAL A 466 -12.79 -7.23 -10.17
CA VAL A 466 -11.40 -6.88 -10.47
C VAL A 466 -10.87 -5.98 -9.35
N ASN A 467 -9.77 -6.38 -8.72
CA ASN A 467 -9.24 -5.69 -7.54
C ASN A 467 -7.72 -5.44 -7.60
N GLY A 468 -7.29 -4.18 -7.60
CA GLY A 468 -5.86 -3.83 -7.45
C GLY A 468 -5.04 -3.88 -8.75
N LEU A 469 -5.66 -3.90 -9.92
CA LEU A 469 -4.97 -4.00 -11.22
C LEU A 469 -4.87 -2.64 -11.93
N ALA A 470 -3.82 -2.47 -12.73
CA ALA A 470 -3.78 -1.42 -13.75
C ALA A 470 -3.96 -2.00 -15.16
N PHE A 471 -4.68 -1.27 -16.01
CA PHE A 471 -4.94 -1.65 -17.40
C PHE A 471 -4.39 -0.60 -18.37
N SER A 472 -3.81 -1.08 -19.47
CA SER A 472 -3.31 -0.25 -20.55
C SER A 472 -3.51 -0.93 -21.91
N GLY A 473 -3.86 -0.15 -22.93
CA GLY A 473 -3.90 -0.62 -24.33
C GLY A 473 -5.21 -1.29 -24.76
N GLY A 474 -6.26 -1.34 -23.95
CA GLY A 474 -7.55 -1.91 -24.33
C GLY A 474 -8.65 -1.62 -23.31
N ALA A 475 -9.88 -2.01 -23.63
CA ALA A 475 -11.02 -1.83 -22.73
C ALA A 475 -11.36 -3.09 -21.96
N LEU A 476 -11.95 -2.92 -20.77
CA LEU A 476 -12.77 -3.96 -20.17
C LEU A 476 -14.17 -3.88 -20.79
N LYS A 477 -14.60 -4.94 -21.46
CA LYS A 477 -15.83 -4.97 -22.26
C LYS A 477 -16.80 -6.04 -21.78
N VAL A 478 -18.02 -5.63 -21.45
CA VAL A 478 -19.17 -6.50 -21.22
C VAL A 478 -20.07 -6.43 -22.47
N PRO A 479 -20.02 -7.43 -23.37
CA PRO A 479 -20.84 -7.40 -24.59
C PRO A 479 -22.29 -7.85 -24.33
N LEU A 480 -23.25 -7.34 -25.10
CA LEU A 480 -24.66 -7.81 -25.09
C LEU A 480 -24.81 -9.30 -25.39
N LYS A 481 -23.94 -9.83 -26.24
CA LYS A 481 -23.94 -11.22 -26.66
C LYS A 481 -22.56 -11.82 -26.49
N THR A 482 -22.52 -13.08 -26.07
CA THR A 482 -21.28 -13.87 -26.01
C THR A 482 -20.73 -14.11 -27.42
N ALA A 483 -19.49 -14.60 -27.50
CA ALA A 483 -18.88 -15.05 -28.76
C ALA A 483 -19.73 -16.12 -29.50
N GLU A 484 -20.61 -16.83 -28.78
CA GLU A 484 -21.52 -17.86 -29.30
C GLU A 484 -22.91 -17.30 -29.65
N ALA A 485 -23.04 -15.97 -29.74
CA ALA A 485 -24.26 -15.22 -30.06
C ALA A 485 -25.43 -15.39 -29.07
N GLN A 486 -25.17 -15.92 -27.87
CA GLN A 486 -26.15 -15.99 -26.78
C GLN A 486 -26.19 -14.68 -26.00
N PRO A 487 -27.32 -14.31 -25.35
CA PRO A 487 -27.35 -13.15 -24.47
C PRO A 487 -26.34 -13.31 -23.34
N ASN A 488 -25.53 -12.28 -23.09
CA ASN A 488 -24.65 -12.24 -21.92
C ASN A 488 -25.50 -11.94 -20.69
N LYS A 489 -25.42 -12.79 -19.66
CA LYS A 489 -26.27 -12.73 -18.48
C LYS A 489 -25.52 -12.35 -17.20
N LEU A 490 -24.32 -11.80 -17.35
CA LEU A 490 -23.52 -11.28 -16.25
C LEU A 490 -24.36 -10.37 -15.35
N HIS A 491 -24.45 -10.72 -14.06
CA HIS A 491 -25.27 -10.01 -13.09
C HIS A 491 -24.57 -8.76 -12.57
N SER A 492 -23.27 -8.85 -12.25
CA SER A 492 -22.51 -7.72 -11.70
C SER A 492 -21.06 -7.74 -12.19
N LEU A 493 -20.56 -6.52 -12.45
CA LEU A 493 -19.15 -6.22 -12.65
C LEU A 493 -18.70 -5.26 -11.54
N VAL A 494 -17.78 -5.74 -10.68
CA VAL A 494 -17.21 -4.97 -9.57
C VAL A 494 -15.79 -4.55 -9.91
N ILE A 495 -15.48 -3.26 -9.80
CA ILE A 495 -14.15 -2.72 -10.07
C ILE A 495 -13.69 -1.94 -8.84
N GLU A 496 -12.67 -2.44 -8.18
CA GLU A 496 -12.13 -1.88 -6.94
C GLU A 496 -10.63 -1.66 -7.08
N HIS A 497 -10.11 -0.57 -6.51
CA HIS A 497 -8.66 -0.27 -6.50
C HIS A 497 -7.97 -0.47 -7.87
N CYS A 498 -8.63 -0.14 -8.97
CA CYS A 498 -8.09 -0.32 -10.32
C CYS A 498 -7.68 1.00 -10.96
N THR A 499 -6.57 0.99 -11.72
CA THR A 499 -6.16 2.13 -12.56
C THR A 499 -6.46 1.81 -14.02
N ILE A 500 -7.38 2.57 -14.60
CA ILE A 500 -7.72 2.47 -16.02
C ILE A 500 -7.19 3.74 -16.70
N ALA A 501 -6.21 3.60 -17.59
CA ALA A 501 -5.64 4.76 -18.31
C ALA A 501 -6.66 5.28 -19.35
N PRO A 502 -7.21 6.50 -19.20
CA PRO A 502 -8.28 6.98 -20.08
C PRO A 502 -7.76 7.67 -21.37
N GLY A 503 -6.44 7.86 -21.47
CA GLY A 503 -5.79 8.65 -22.52
C GLY A 503 -5.16 7.80 -23.63
N PRO A 504 -4.45 8.45 -24.57
CA PRO A 504 -3.64 7.73 -25.54
C PRO A 504 -2.59 6.90 -24.78
N VAL A 505 -2.45 5.64 -25.20
CA VAL A 505 -1.52 4.71 -24.60
C VAL A 505 -0.26 4.70 -25.46
N PRO A 506 0.92 5.04 -24.90
CA PRO A 506 2.16 4.94 -25.64
C PRO A 506 2.52 3.47 -25.89
N GLN A 507 3.45 3.21 -26.80
CA GLN A 507 3.91 1.84 -27.08
C GLN A 507 4.58 1.26 -25.83
N ILE A 508 4.10 0.12 -25.32
CA ILE A 508 4.72 -0.59 -24.20
C ILE A 508 5.24 -1.93 -24.71
N GLY A 509 6.56 -2.11 -24.71
CA GLY A 509 7.20 -3.30 -25.26
C GLY A 509 6.79 -3.54 -26.72
N ALA A 510 6.26 -4.73 -27.01
CA ALA A 510 5.76 -5.10 -28.34
C ALA A 510 4.34 -4.61 -28.64
N ARG A 511 3.63 -4.01 -27.68
CA ARG A 511 2.25 -3.52 -27.85
C ARG A 511 2.27 -2.11 -28.42
N ALA A 512 1.78 -1.95 -29.64
CA ALA A 512 1.73 -0.67 -30.35
C ALA A 512 0.97 0.41 -29.56
N SER A 513 1.31 1.67 -29.81
CA SER A 513 0.58 2.79 -29.25
C SER A 513 -0.88 2.78 -29.74
N LYS A 514 -1.79 3.26 -28.89
CA LYS A 514 -3.21 3.39 -29.22
C LYS A 514 -3.70 4.81 -28.94
N ALA A 515 -4.59 5.28 -29.80
CA ALA A 515 -5.34 6.51 -29.57
C ALA A 515 -6.25 6.36 -28.34
N ALA A 516 -6.70 7.49 -27.80
CA ALA A 516 -7.67 7.48 -26.71
C ALA A 516 -8.96 6.82 -27.17
N VAL A 517 -9.33 5.73 -26.50
CA VAL A 517 -10.56 4.96 -26.70
C VAL A 517 -11.22 4.72 -25.33
N PRO A 518 -12.53 4.47 -25.28
CA PRO A 518 -13.19 4.07 -24.04
C PRO A 518 -12.50 2.85 -23.44
N ALA A 519 -12.14 2.91 -22.17
CA ALA A 519 -11.42 1.84 -21.48
C ALA A 519 -12.34 0.95 -20.61
N LEU A 520 -13.62 1.32 -20.48
CA LEU A 520 -14.69 0.51 -19.95
C LEU A 520 -15.88 0.59 -20.91
N ILE A 521 -16.35 -0.55 -21.39
CA ILE A 521 -17.45 -0.65 -22.36
C ILE A 521 -18.50 -1.60 -21.78
N ILE A 522 -19.69 -1.08 -21.49
CA ILE A 522 -20.86 -1.86 -21.11
C ILE A 522 -21.84 -1.68 -22.26
N ALA A 523 -22.04 -2.73 -23.06
CA ALA A 523 -22.83 -2.69 -24.28
C ALA A 523 -24.25 -3.17 -24.04
#